data_AF-A0A2K3LEN3-F1
#
_entry.id   AF-A0A2K3LEN3-F1
#
_cell.length_a   1.000
_cell.length_b   1.000
_cell.length_c   1.000
_cell.angle_alpha   90.00
_cell.angle_beta   90.00
_cell.angle_gamma   90.00
#
_symmetry.space_group_name_H-M   'P 1'
#
loop_
_entity.id
_entity.type
_entity.pdbx_description
1 polymer ?
#
loop_
_entity_poly.entity_id
_entity_poly.type
_entity_poly.pdbx_seq_one_letter_code
_entity_poly.pdbx_strand_id
1 'polypeptide(L)'
;GNVYPSVCVASWKGVKYEFEAGSKATIMVLLKDAFGNGISKTRQLKYPIYLILVIQFIVTKAGNFSLRIEGGNQTLNGSPLPLKVNPGVIDVTKCVAKLKIEHHVCHLSSKMEIFIHQLDQYGNLVSGLYPFDAEVVERDTNLTIPIADLHFQEVEAGNSVIFLWQLGTRKLHINNIRRQA
;
A
#
# COMPACT_ATOMS: atom_id res chain seq x y z
N GLY A 1 -20.96 30.90 19.11
CA GLY A 1 -19.67 31.53 19.46
C GLY A 1 -18.75 31.42 18.27
N ASN A 2 -17.61 32.11 18.31
CA ASN A 2 -16.53 31.88 17.36
C ASN A 2 -15.96 30.46 17.55
N VAL A 3 -15.45 29.86 16.48
CA VAL A 3 -14.75 28.57 16.54
C VAL A 3 -13.42 28.74 17.27
N TYR A 4 -13.12 27.87 18.23
CA TYR A 4 -11.85 27.87 18.93
C TYR A 4 -11.09 26.54 18.69
N PRO A 5 -10.05 26.54 17.84
CA PRO A 5 -9.44 25.30 17.33
C PRO A 5 -8.93 24.31 18.38
N SER A 6 -8.22 24.77 19.42
CA SER A 6 -7.70 23.87 20.49
C SER A 6 -8.76 23.16 21.29
N VAL A 7 -10.01 23.62 21.25
CA VAL A 7 -11.12 22.98 21.94
C VAL A 7 -11.91 22.05 21.01
N CYS A 8 -11.81 22.24 19.69
CA CYS A 8 -12.43 21.37 18.69
C CYS A 8 -11.87 19.94 18.78
N VAL A 9 -12.71 18.95 18.47
CA VAL A 9 -12.36 17.52 18.61
C VAL A 9 -12.37 16.86 17.24
N ALA A 10 -11.27 16.23 16.84
CA ALA A 10 -11.18 15.46 15.61
C ALA A 10 -11.24 13.95 15.89
N SER A 11 -11.92 13.20 15.02
CA SER A 11 -12.08 11.75 15.16
C SER A 11 -12.38 11.07 13.81
N TRP A 12 -12.08 9.78 13.71
CA TRP A 12 -12.50 8.97 12.57
C TRP A 12 -14.01 8.76 12.56
N LYS A 13 -14.62 8.83 11.38
CA LYS A 13 -16.01 8.42 11.22
C LYS A 13 -16.13 6.92 11.52
N GLY A 14 -16.89 6.58 12.56
CA GLY A 14 -17.15 5.19 12.95
C GLY A 14 -15.98 4.48 13.65
N VAL A 15 -15.01 5.23 14.20
CA VAL A 15 -13.86 4.69 14.98
C VAL A 15 -12.94 3.74 14.18
N LYS A 16 -13.12 3.66 12.86
CA LYS A 16 -12.26 2.87 11.96
C LYS A 16 -11.01 3.67 11.61
N TYR A 17 -9.85 3.17 12.03
CA TYR A 17 -8.53 3.74 11.71
C TYR A 17 -7.70 2.85 10.76
N GLU A 18 -8.20 1.67 10.43
CA GLU A 18 -7.58 0.76 9.45
C GLU A 18 -8.31 0.83 8.10
N PHE A 19 -7.56 1.00 7.02
CA PHE A 19 -8.10 1.16 5.67
C PHE A 19 -7.29 0.34 4.66
N GLU A 20 -7.90 -0.03 3.55
CA GLU A 20 -7.20 -0.60 2.39
C GLU A 20 -6.80 0.53 1.42
N ALA A 21 -5.65 0.43 0.77
CA ALA A 21 -5.25 1.38 -0.28
C ALA A 21 -6.34 1.48 -1.37
N GLY A 22 -6.72 2.71 -1.73
CA GLY A 22 -7.85 3.04 -2.59
C GLY A 22 -9.16 3.32 -1.84
N SER A 23 -9.23 3.03 -0.54
CA SER A 23 -10.41 3.31 0.27
C SER A 23 -10.58 4.79 0.58
N LYS A 24 -11.85 5.22 0.67
CA LYS A 24 -12.21 6.56 1.14
C LYS A 24 -12.20 6.63 2.67
N ALA A 25 -11.30 7.44 3.23
CA ALA A 25 -11.25 7.75 4.64
C ALA A 25 -12.06 9.02 4.95
N THR A 26 -12.71 9.06 6.12
CA THR A 26 -13.53 10.20 6.54
C THR A 26 -13.24 10.58 7.99
N ILE A 27 -12.94 11.85 8.21
CA ILE A 27 -12.70 12.44 9.52
C ILE A 27 -13.84 13.40 9.83
N MET A 28 -14.29 13.37 11.08
CA MET A 28 -15.27 14.28 11.63
C MET A 28 -14.60 15.18 12.65
N VAL A 29 -14.77 16.49 12.48
CA VAL A 29 -14.32 17.50 13.43
C VAL A 29 -15.54 18.16 14.04
N LEU A 30 -15.72 17.97 15.35
CA LEU A 30 -16.75 18.64 16.13
C LEU A 30 -16.25 20.04 16.49
N LEU A 31 -16.93 21.06 15.96
CA LEU A 31 -16.56 22.45 16.19
C LEU A 31 -17.09 22.94 17.54
N LYS A 32 -16.20 23.53 18.33
CA LYS A 32 -16.50 24.04 19.66
C LYS A 32 -16.10 25.50 19.81
N ASP A 33 -16.77 26.20 20.71
CA ASP A 33 -16.37 27.52 21.17
C ASP A 33 -15.28 27.45 22.25
N ALA A 34 -14.82 28.62 22.73
CA ALA A 34 -13.77 28.72 23.73
C ALA A 34 -14.12 28.08 25.09
N PHE A 35 -15.40 27.81 25.36
CA PHE A 35 -15.88 27.20 26.60
C PHE A 35 -16.16 25.69 26.44
N GLY A 36 -15.92 25.12 25.25
CA GLY A 36 -16.16 23.69 24.99
C GLY A 36 -17.56 23.34 24.54
N ASN A 37 -18.43 24.33 24.34
CA ASN A 37 -19.78 24.10 23.84
C ASN A 37 -19.75 23.85 22.34
N GLY A 38 -20.51 22.87 21.87
CA GLY A 38 -20.68 22.64 20.44
C GLY A 38 -21.36 23.83 19.77
N ILE A 39 -20.85 24.26 18.62
CA ILE A 39 -21.42 25.38 17.87
C ILE A 39 -22.64 24.87 17.11
N SER A 40 -23.85 25.35 17.45
CA SER A 40 -25.08 24.99 16.73
C SER A 40 -25.49 26.06 15.71
N LYS A 41 -26.11 25.62 14.61
CA LYS A 41 -26.58 26.52 13.54
C LYS A 41 -27.93 27.18 13.88
N THR A 42 -28.70 26.61 14.82
CA THR A 42 -30.03 27.09 15.20
C THR A 42 -30.22 26.97 16.71
N ARG A 43 -30.34 28.10 17.42
CA ARG A 43 -30.56 28.12 18.89
C ARG A 43 -32.01 27.83 19.31
N GLN A 44 -32.95 27.79 18.37
CA GLN A 44 -34.40 27.71 18.60
C GLN A 44 -34.99 26.29 18.46
N LEU A 45 -34.16 25.27 18.20
CA LEU A 45 -34.61 23.89 18.10
C LEU A 45 -34.47 23.19 19.46
N LYS A 46 -35.49 22.41 19.85
CA LYS A 46 -35.48 21.53 21.03
C LYS A 46 -34.29 20.55 21.04
N TYR A 47 -33.70 20.29 19.87
CA TYR A 47 -32.49 19.50 19.68
C TYR A 47 -31.47 20.31 18.88
N PRO A 48 -30.42 20.88 19.51
CA PRO A 48 -29.42 21.66 18.81
C PRO A 48 -28.63 20.78 17.84
N ILE A 49 -28.64 21.13 16.56
CA ILE A 49 -27.79 20.49 15.54
C ILE A 49 -26.41 21.14 15.63
N TYR A 50 -25.42 20.38 16.10
CA TYR A 50 -24.04 20.81 16.16
C TYR A 50 -23.39 20.85 14.77
N LEU A 51 -22.53 21.83 14.56
CA LEU A 51 -21.75 21.98 13.34
C LEU A 51 -20.57 21.02 13.37
N ILE A 52 -20.53 20.13 12.38
CA ILE A 52 -19.47 19.14 12.19
C ILE A 52 -18.83 19.43 10.83
N LEU A 53 -17.51 19.57 10.82
CA LEU A 53 -16.73 19.60 9.59
C LEU A 53 -16.38 18.15 9.21
N VAL A 54 -16.62 17.80 7.94
CA VAL A 54 -16.33 16.47 7.41
C VAL A 54 -15.22 16.58 6.38
N ILE A 55 -14.10 15.90 6.64
CA ILE A 55 -12.94 15.85 5.74
C ILE A 55 -12.89 14.46 5.12
N GLN A 56 -12.78 14.39 3.79
CA GLN A 56 -12.76 13.14 3.03
C GLN A 56 -11.59 13.11 2.08
N PHE A 57 -10.90 11.97 2.03
CA PHE A 57 -9.77 11.74 1.13
C PHE A 57 -9.63 10.24 0.84
N ILE A 58 -8.83 9.91 -0.17
CA ILE A 58 -8.51 8.53 -0.54
C ILE A 58 -7.12 8.23 0.01
N VAL A 59 -6.98 7.11 0.71
CA VAL A 59 -5.67 6.62 1.17
C VAL A 59 -5.04 5.76 0.09
N THR A 60 -3.80 6.02 -0.31
CA THR A 60 -3.14 5.25 -1.38
C THR A 60 -1.81 4.65 -0.97
N LYS A 61 -1.18 5.14 0.11
CA LYS A 61 0.10 4.63 0.59
C LYS A 61 -0.11 3.69 1.77
N ALA A 62 0.36 2.45 1.65
CA ALA A 62 0.34 1.48 2.75
C ALA A 62 1.37 1.84 3.82
N GLY A 63 1.03 1.55 5.09
CA GLY A 63 1.87 1.80 6.24
C GLY A 63 1.10 2.22 7.49
N ASN A 64 1.85 2.49 8.56
CA ASN A 64 1.33 3.04 9.80
C ASN A 64 1.68 4.53 9.89
N PHE A 65 0.66 5.37 9.95
CA PHE A 65 0.75 6.83 9.93
C PHE A 65 0.10 7.43 11.17
N SER A 66 0.48 8.67 11.48
CA SER A 66 -0.16 9.51 12.49
C SER A 66 -0.59 10.81 11.84
N LEU A 67 -1.90 11.04 11.74
CA LEU A 67 -2.46 12.20 11.09
C LEU A 67 -2.68 13.32 12.11
N ARG A 68 -1.90 14.40 11.97
CA ARG A 68 -2.05 15.60 12.79
C ARG A 68 -3.07 16.54 12.16
N ILE A 69 -4.00 17.03 12.96
CA ILE A 69 -5.01 18.01 12.53
C ILE A 69 -4.83 19.29 13.33
N GLU A 70 -4.68 20.39 12.61
CA GLU A 70 -4.42 21.71 13.18
C GLU A 70 -5.42 22.75 12.67
N GLY A 71 -5.68 23.77 13.50
CA GLY A 71 -6.41 24.96 13.12
C GLY A 71 -5.83 26.16 13.84
N GLY A 72 -5.52 27.24 13.12
CA GLY A 72 -4.92 28.44 13.71
C GLY A 72 -3.62 28.16 14.49
N ASN A 73 -2.74 27.31 13.94
CA ASN A 73 -1.49 26.84 14.57
C ASN A 73 -1.66 26.08 15.89
N GLN A 74 -2.87 25.60 16.21
CA GLN A 74 -3.14 24.76 17.37
C GLN A 74 -3.57 23.37 16.92
N THR A 75 -3.01 22.33 17.55
CA THR A 75 -3.47 20.95 17.34
C THR A 75 -4.84 20.76 17.99
N LEU A 76 -5.77 20.14 17.26
CA LEU A 76 -7.12 19.85 17.76
C LEU A 76 -7.08 18.73 18.82
N ASN A 77 -8.07 18.70 19.71
CA ASN A 77 -8.23 17.59 20.65
C ASN A 77 -8.51 16.27 19.91
N GLY A 78 -7.92 15.18 20.38
CA GLY A 78 -8.00 13.86 19.74
C GLY A 78 -6.99 13.63 18.62
N SER A 79 -6.26 14.66 18.19
CA SER A 79 -5.11 14.53 17.27
C SER A 79 -3.81 14.28 18.07
N PRO A 80 -2.83 13.52 17.54
CA PRO A 80 -2.84 12.88 16.23
C PRO A 80 -3.74 11.63 16.17
N LEU A 81 -4.39 11.44 15.02
CA LEU A 81 -5.22 10.28 14.76
C LEU A 81 -4.34 9.13 14.21
N PRO A 82 -4.39 7.92 14.77
CA PRO A 82 -3.72 6.77 14.18
C PRO A 82 -4.35 6.45 12.83
N LEU A 83 -3.54 6.06 11.86
CA LEU A 83 -3.99 5.64 10.52
C LEU A 83 -3.15 4.45 10.05
N LYS A 84 -3.77 3.29 9.91
CA LYS A 84 -3.14 2.12 9.33
C LYS A 84 -3.73 1.87 7.95
N VAL A 85 -2.86 1.80 6.95
CA VAL A 85 -3.26 1.52 5.58
C VAL A 85 -2.63 0.20 5.15
N ASN A 86 -3.47 -0.78 4.87
CA ASN A 86 -3.06 -2.05 4.30
C ASN A 86 -2.92 -1.89 2.77
N PRO A 87 -1.98 -2.61 2.13
CA PRO A 87 -1.91 -2.69 0.67
C PRO A 87 -3.24 -3.16 0.07
N GLY A 88 -3.54 -2.73 -1.16
CA GLY A 88 -4.67 -3.25 -1.92
C GLY A 88 -4.39 -4.63 -2.52
N VAL A 89 -5.32 -5.11 -3.35
CA VAL A 89 -5.12 -6.33 -4.13
C VAL A 89 -3.91 -6.18 -5.08
N ILE A 90 -3.14 -7.25 -5.23
CA ILE A 90 -2.00 -7.31 -6.15
C ILE A 90 -2.41 -6.94 -7.58
N ASP A 91 -1.63 -6.06 -8.21
CA ASP A 91 -1.73 -5.70 -9.62
C ASP A 91 -0.47 -6.19 -10.34
N VAL A 92 -0.61 -7.31 -11.07
CA VAL A 92 0.48 -7.95 -11.80
C VAL A 92 1.16 -6.98 -12.78
N THR A 93 0.43 -6.00 -13.32
CA THR A 93 0.99 -5.02 -14.27
C THR A 93 1.94 -4.02 -13.60
N LYS A 94 1.88 -3.91 -12.26
CA LYS A 94 2.75 -3.05 -11.46
C LYS A 94 3.91 -3.81 -10.84
N CYS A 95 3.83 -5.13 -10.72
CA CYS A 95 4.90 -5.95 -10.17
C CYS A 95 6.21 -5.77 -10.95
N VAL A 96 7.34 -5.82 -10.24
CA VAL A 96 8.66 -5.64 -10.84
C VAL A 96 9.55 -6.82 -10.49
N ALA A 97 10.08 -7.49 -11.51
CA ALA A 97 11.12 -8.51 -11.35
C ALA A 97 12.50 -7.85 -11.48
N LYS A 98 13.38 -8.13 -10.51
CA LYS A 98 14.78 -7.68 -10.49
C LYS A 98 15.69 -8.88 -10.33
N LEU A 99 16.60 -9.04 -11.28
CA LEU A 99 17.65 -10.04 -11.20
C LEU A 99 18.73 -9.56 -10.23
N LYS A 100 19.04 -10.34 -9.21
CA LYS A 100 20.19 -10.09 -8.34
C LYS A 100 21.40 -10.78 -8.96
N ILE A 101 22.20 -10.01 -9.71
CA ILE A 101 23.51 -10.47 -10.16
C ILE A 101 24.57 -9.86 -9.24
N GLU A 102 25.23 -10.67 -8.42
CA GLU A 102 26.38 -10.21 -7.61
C GLU A 102 27.65 -10.04 -8.47
N HIS A 103 27.75 -10.73 -9.61
CA HIS A 103 28.91 -10.68 -10.49
C HIS A 103 28.50 -10.49 -11.95
N HIS A 104 28.97 -9.43 -12.61
CA HIS A 104 28.66 -9.05 -14.00
C HIS A 104 28.93 -10.14 -15.08
N VAL A 105 29.38 -11.33 -14.68
CA VAL A 105 29.62 -12.51 -15.53
C VAL A 105 28.98 -13.72 -14.84
N CYS A 106 27.82 -14.19 -15.32
CA CYS A 106 27.31 -15.49 -14.91
C CYS A 106 28.15 -16.58 -15.58
N HIS A 107 28.84 -17.38 -14.77
CA HIS A 107 29.58 -18.53 -15.27
C HIS A 107 28.60 -19.67 -15.61
N LEU A 108 29.04 -20.58 -16.46
CA LEU A 108 28.37 -21.85 -16.71
C LEU A 108 28.12 -22.54 -15.35
N SER A 109 26.85 -22.78 -14.99
CA SER A 109 26.36 -23.32 -13.69
C SER A 109 26.15 -22.35 -12.51
N SER A 110 26.13 -21.03 -12.72
CA SER A 110 25.77 -20.09 -11.63
C SER A 110 24.27 -20.15 -11.29
N LYS A 111 23.97 -20.17 -9.98
CA LYS A 111 22.61 -19.96 -9.46
C LYS A 111 22.21 -18.50 -9.69
N MET A 112 21.08 -18.27 -10.34
CA MET A 112 20.50 -16.94 -10.50
C MET A 112 19.31 -16.78 -9.55
N GLU A 113 19.23 -15.61 -8.91
CA GLU A 113 18.15 -15.27 -8.00
C GLU A 113 17.40 -14.06 -8.55
N ILE A 114 16.08 -14.18 -8.68
CA ILE A 114 15.21 -13.12 -9.18
C ILE A 114 14.24 -12.75 -8.08
N PHE A 115 14.26 -11.48 -7.70
CA PHE A 115 13.36 -10.91 -6.73
C PHE A 115 12.16 -10.33 -7.47
N ILE A 116 10.96 -10.76 -7.11
CA ILE A 116 9.70 -10.19 -7.58
C ILE A 116 9.14 -9.33 -6.45
N HIS A 117 9.03 -8.04 -6.72
CA HIS A 117 8.33 -7.10 -5.87
C HIS A 117 6.86 -7.14 -6.28
N GLN A 118 6.02 -7.69 -5.42
CA GLN A 118 4.58 -7.81 -5.62
C GLN A 118 3.92 -6.49 -5.23
N LEU A 119 3.28 -5.81 -6.17
CA LEU A 119 2.76 -4.46 -5.97
C LEU A 119 1.25 -4.40 -6.22
N ASP A 120 0.54 -3.58 -5.45
CA ASP A 120 -0.83 -3.19 -5.77
C ASP A 120 -0.85 -2.09 -6.86
N GLN A 121 -2.04 -1.70 -7.31
CA GLN A 121 -2.22 -0.65 -8.33
C GLN A 121 -1.61 0.72 -7.95
N TYR A 122 -1.35 0.94 -6.66
CA TYR A 122 -0.78 2.17 -6.09
C TYR A 122 0.74 2.06 -5.81
N GLY A 123 1.34 0.90 -6.08
CA GLY A 123 2.77 0.65 -5.85
C GLY A 123 3.12 0.31 -4.40
N ASN A 124 2.19 -0.22 -3.62
CA ASN A 124 2.47 -0.77 -2.28
C ASN A 124 2.84 -2.24 -2.36
N LEU A 125 3.80 -2.68 -1.54
CA LEU A 125 4.18 -4.09 -1.42
C LEU A 125 3.02 -4.90 -0.82
N VAL A 126 2.60 -5.95 -1.53
CA VAL A 126 1.52 -6.85 -1.10
C VAL A 126 2.14 -8.12 -0.53
N SER A 127 1.90 -8.41 0.74
CA SER A 127 2.43 -9.61 1.41
C SER A 127 1.75 -10.90 0.96
N GLY A 128 2.48 -12.02 1.06
CA GLY A 128 2.01 -13.35 0.68
C GLY A 128 2.69 -13.89 -0.58
N LEU A 129 2.40 -15.15 -0.89
CA LEU A 129 2.91 -15.83 -2.06
C LEU A 129 1.86 -15.80 -3.18
N TYR A 130 2.07 -14.92 -4.15
CA TYR A 130 1.34 -15.00 -5.41
C TYR A 130 2.11 -15.92 -6.38
N PRO A 131 1.50 -17.04 -6.84
CA PRO A 131 2.16 -17.92 -7.77
C PRO A 131 2.28 -17.24 -9.13
N PHE A 132 3.48 -17.25 -9.66
CA PHE A 132 3.79 -16.75 -10.98
C PHE A 132 4.24 -17.90 -11.87
N ASP A 133 3.90 -17.87 -13.15
CA ASP A 133 4.50 -18.75 -14.15
C ASP A 133 5.72 -18.06 -14.74
N ALA A 134 6.83 -18.77 -14.87
CA ALA A 134 8.05 -18.25 -15.48
C ALA A 134 8.48 -19.14 -16.66
N GLU A 135 8.79 -18.51 -17.78
CA GLU A 135 9.27 -19.17 -18.99
C GLU A 135 10.61 -18.56 -19.43
N VAL A 136 11.54 -19.41 -19.89
CA VAL A 136 12.78 -18.97 -20.54
C VAL A 136 12.57 -19.01 -22.03
N VAL A 137 12.77 -17.90 -22.72
CA VAL A 137 12.73 -17.86 -24.18
C VAL A 137 14.12 -17.59 -24.73
N GLU A 138 14.61 -18.47 -25.60
CA GLU A 138 15.84 -18.24 -26.34
C GLU A 138 15.63 -17.14 -27.38
N ARG A 139 16.47 -16.10 -27.34
CA ARG A 139 16.29 -14.88 -28.15
C ARG A 139 16.29 -15.12 -29.66
N ASP A 140 17.16 -16.02 -30.13
CA ASP A 140 17.39 -16.17 -31.57
C ASP A 140 16.38 -17.11 -32.23
N THR A 141 15.81 -18.01 -31.44
CA THR A 141 14.92 -19.08 -31.93
C THR A 141 13.47 -18.90 -31.46
N ASN A 142 13.23 -18.00 -30.50
CA ASN A 142 11.98 -17.88 -29.74
C ASN A 142 11.51 -19.21 -29.12
N LEU A 143 12.41 -20.17 -28.92
CA LEU A 143 12.08 -21.44 -28.28
C LEU A 143 11.86 -21.21 -26.79
N THR A 144 10.68 -21.59 -26.31
CA THR A 144 10.35 -21.62 -24.89
C THR A 144 10.95 -22.90 -24.26
N ILE A 145 11.75 -22.72 -23.22
CA ILE A 145 12.35 -23.81 -22.47
C ILE A 145 11.59 -23.90 -21.13
N PRO A 146 10.88 -25.01 -20.86
CA PRO A 146 10.22 -25.20 -19.57
C PRO A 146 11.28 -25.34 -18.47
N ILE A 147 11.11 -24.60 -17.38
CA ILE A 147 11.99 -24.71 -16.20
C ILE A 147 11.41 -25.77 -15.28
N ALA A 148 12.05 -26.93 -15.20
CA ALA A 148 11.59 -28.04 -14.36
C ALA A 148 11.76 -27.77 -12.85
N ASP A 149 12.72 -26.94 -12.46
CA ASP A 149 13.14 -26.74 -11.06
C ASP A 149 12.90 -25.30 -10.55
N LEU A 150 11.74 -24.71 -10.88
CA LEU A 150 11.38 -23.36 -10.43
C LEU A 150 10.90 -23.40 -8.97
N HIS A 151 11.68 -22.82 -8.06
CA HIS A 151 11.30 -22.72 -6.65
C HIS A 151 10.93 -21.28 -6.27
N PHE A 152 9.74 -21.11 -5.69
CA PHE A 152 9.26 -19.85 -5.12
C PHE A 152 9.45 -19.86 -3.60
N GLN A 153 10.00 -18.77 -3.08
CA GLN A 153 10.08 -18.53 -1.65
C GLN A 153 9.77 -17.07 -1.34
N GLU A 154 8.92 -16.80 -0.35
CA GLU A 154 8.77 -15.46 0.19
C GLU A 154 9.96 -15.19 1.11
N VAL A 155 10.68 -14.11 0.84
CA VAL A 155 11.88 -13.75 1.60
C VAL A 155 11.57 -12.67 2.63
N GLU A 156 10.67 -11.76 2.29
CA GLU A 156 10.12 -10.73 3.17
C GLU A 156 8.70 -10.38 2.69
N ALA A 157 7.89 -9.75 3.52
CA ALA A 157 6.53 -9.32 3.22
C ALA A 157 6.41 -8.65 1.82
N GLY A 158 5.90 -9.42 0.85
CA GLY A 158 5.65 -8.98 -0.52
C GLY A 158 6.84 -9.02 -1.48
N ASN A 159 7.96 -9.54 -1.01
CA ASN A 159 9.13 -9.88 -1.81
C ASN A 159 9.20 -11.40 -1.98
N SER A 160 8.98 -11.87 -3.20
CA SER A 160 9.21 -13.28 -3.56
C SER A 160 10.55 -13.43 -4.26
N VAL A 161 11.21 -14.57 -4.06
CA VAL A 161 12.39 -14.96 -4.81
C VAL A 161 12.08 -16.19 -5.64
N ILE A 162 12.50 -16.12 -6.91
CA ILE A 162 12.61 -17.24 -7.82
C ILE A 162 14.08 -17.65 -7.87
N PHE A 163 14.34 -18.93 -7.66
CA PHE A 163 15.64 -19.53 -7.91
C PHE A 163 15.66 -20.19 -9.29
N LEU A 164 16.67 -19.87 -10.10
CA LEU A 164 16.92 -20.46 -11.41
C LEU A 164 18.31 -21.10 -11.44
N TRP A 165 18.37 -22.34 -11.90
CA TRP A 165 19.63 -23.00 -12.25
C TRP A 165 19.84 -22.89 -13.76
N GLN A 166 20.91 -22.18 -14.17
CA GLN A 166 21.26 -22.10 -15.59
C GLN A 166 22.12 -23.31 -16.00
N LEU A 167 21.60 -24.13 -16.92
CA LEU A 167 22.37 -25.11 -17.69
C LEU A 167 22.83 -24.46 -19.01
N GLY A 168 24.14 -24.16 -19.15
CA GLY A 168 24.75 -23.77 -20.43
C GLY A 168 24.96 -22.27 -20.68
N THR A 169 25.36 -21.88 -21.89
CA THR A 169 25.81 -20.51 -22.30
C THR A 169 24.69 -19.52 -22.66
N ARG A 170 23.43 -19.83 -22.38
CA ARG A 170 22.28 -19.09 -22.95
C ARG A 170 21.89 -17.87 -22.13
N LYS A 171 21.63 -16.74 -22.80
CA LYS A 171 21.09 -15.51 -22.18
C LYS A 171 19.63 -15.74 -21.80
N LEU A 172 19.30 -15.62 -20.51
CA LEU A 172 17.92 -15.69 -20.02
C LEU A 172 17.19 -14.36 -20.22
N HIS A 173 16.02 -14.42 -20.85
CA HIS A 173 15.05 -13.34 -20.89
C HIS A 173 13.71 -13.88 -20.38
N ILE A 174 13.21 -13.32 -19.28
CA ILE A 174 11.90 -13.66 -18.73
C ILE A 174 10.91 -12.69 -19.36
N ASN A 175 10.23 -13.18 -20.40
CA ASN A 175 9.31 -12.38 -21.20
C ASN A 175 7.94 -12.20 -20.54
N ASN A 176 7.58 -13.10 -19.63
CA ASN A 176 6.24 -13.09 -19.04
C ASN A 176 6.24 -13.76 -17.67
N ILE A 177 5.55 -13.12 -16.75
CA ILE A 177 5.25 -13.66 -15.43
C ILE A 177 3.73 -13.74 -15.39
N ARG A 178 3.15 -14.93 -15.64
CA ARG A 178 1.70 -15.12 -15.78
C ARG A 178 1.07 -15.68 -14.51
N ARG A 179 -0.25 -15.51 -14.37
CA ARG A 179 -1.07 -16.01 -13.26
C ARG A 179 -1.47 -17.46 -13.54
N GLN A 180 -1.34 -18.35 -12.55
CA GLN A 180 -2.11 -19.60 -12.54
C GLN A 180 -3.59 -19.30 -12.24
N ALA A 181 -4.47 -19.81 -13.11
CA ALA A 181 -5.91 -19.64 -13.04
C ALA A 181 -6.48 -20.16 -11.71
#